data_AF-A0AAW1DI18-F1
#
_entry.id   AF-A0AAW1DI18-F1
#
_cell.length_a   1.000
_cell.length_b   1.000
_cell.length_c   1.000
_cell.angle_alpha   90.00
_cell.angle_beta   90.00
_cell.angle_gamma   90.00
#
_symmetry.space_group_name_H-M   'P 1'
#
loop_
_entity.id
_entity.type
_entity.pdbx_description
1 polymer ?
#
loop_
_entity_poly.entity_id
_entity_poly.type
_entity_poly.pdbx_seq_one_letter_code
_entity_poly.pdbx_strand_id
1 'polypeptide(L)' 'MQAWKRGIAILTAGSVKVSPDERFRLVDGYNLEIRDVQTQDAGNYVCQIATLQPLEITHTVEILGK' A
#
# COMPACT_ATOMS: atom_id res chain seq x y z
N MET A 1 9.57 11.39 -0.23
CA MET A 1 9.55 9.93 0.08
C MET A 1 8.10 9.50 0.20
N GLN A 2 7.76 8.27 -0.18
CA GLN A 2 6.40 7.72 -0.06
C GLN A 2 6.38 6.53 0.91
N ALA A 3 5.28 6.32 1.59
CA ALA A 3 5.04 5.14 2.43
C ALA A 3 3.62 4.63 2.21
N TRP A 4 3.47 3.33 1.99
CA TRP A 4 2.15 2.70 1.92
C TRP A 4 1.75 2.17 3.30
N LYS A 5 0.50 2.42 3.70
CA LYS A 5 -0.08 1.88 4.94
C LYS A 5 -1.49 1.35 4.71
N ARG A 6 -1.90 0.39 5.56
CA ARG A 6 -3.27 -0.13 5.65
C ARG A 6 -3.66 -0.18 7.12
N GLY A 7 -4.59 0.68 7.54
CA GLY A 7 -4.88 0.88 8.97
C GLY A 7 -3.63 1.33 9.73
N ILE A 8 -3.25 0.58 10.77
CA ILE A 8 -2.02 0.84 11.55
C ILE A 8 -0.75 0.21 10.95
N ALA A 9 -0.91 -0.67 9.95
CA ALA A 9 0.21 -1.42 9.40
C ALA A 9 0.93 -0.61 8.31
N ILE A 10 2.24 -0.42 8.47
CA ILE A 10 3.11 0.13 7.42
C ILE A 10 3.50 -1.01 6.48
N LEU A 11 3.15 -0.89 5.21
CA LEU A 11 3.46 -1.87 4.17
C LEU A 11 4.83 -1.62 3.57
N THR A 12 5.14 -0.36 3.28
CA THR A 12 6.41 0.08 2.71
C THR A 12 6.82 1.43 3.29
N ALA A 13 8.13 1.68 3.36
CA ALA A 13 8.71 2.96 3.75
C ALA A 13 9.82 3.33 2.77
N GLY A 14 9.59 4.35 1.93
CA GLY A 14 10.45 4.62 0.80
C GLY A 14 10.49 3.42 -0.15
N SER A 15 11.68 2.96 -0.50
CA SER A 15 11.90 1.80 -1.37
C SER A 15 11.93 0.46 -0.62
N VAL A 16 11.72 0.46 0.69
CA VAL A 16 11.83 -0.73 1.54
C VAL A 16 10.44 -1.31 1.81
N LYS A 17 10.26 -2.61 1.54
CA LYS A 17 9.09 -3.37 2.01
C LYS A 17 9.24 -3.66 3.50
N VAL A 18 8.23 -3.30 4.28
CA VAL A 18 8.16 -3.53 5.73
C VAL A 18 7.21 -4.67 6.08
N SER A 19 6.10 -4.81 5.32
CA SER A 19 5.14 -5.88 5.54
C SER A 19 5.79 -7.27 5.47
N PRO A 20 5.43 -8.22 6.35
CA PRO A 20 5.91 -9.60 6.25
C PRO A 20 5.24 -10.37 5.10
N ASP A 21 4.07 -9.93 4.63
CA ASP A 21 3.38 -10.57 3.51
C ASP A 21 4.20 -10.39 2.22
N GLU A 22 4.55 -11.51 1.58
CA GLU A 22 5.40 -11.57 0.39
C GLU A 22 4.68 -11.11 -0.89
N ARG A 23 3.34 -11.03 -0.84
CA ARG A 23 2.52 -10.61 -1.98
C ARG A 23 2.60 -9.12 -2.26
N PHE A 24 2.96 -8.31 -1.26
CA PHE A 24 3.17 -6.86 -1.44
C PHE A 24 4.53 -6.58 -2.05
N ARG A 25 4.57 -5.77 -3.11
CA ARG A 25 5.81 -5.31 -3.74
C ARG A 25 5.72 -3.84 -4.13
N LEU A 26 6.88 -3.22 -4.27
CA LEU A 26 7.00 -1.94 -4.96
C LEU A 26 7.36 -2.20 -6.42
N VAL A 27 6.61 -1.57 -7.33
CA VAL A 27 6.87 -1.55 -8.77
C VAL A 27 6.91 -0.10 -9.25
N ASP A 28 7.58 0.15 -10.38
CA ASP A 28 7.67 1.47 -11.00
C ASP A 28 8.05 2.61 -10.03
N GLY A 29 9.00 2.31 -9.14
CA GLY A 29 9.41 3.19 -8.05
C GLY A 29 8.61 2.95 -6.77
N TYR A 30 7.45 3.60 -6.63
CA TYR A 30 6.68 3.62 -5.37
C TYR A 30 5.25 3.07 -5.50
N ASN A 31 4.87 2.47 -6.62
CA ASN A 31 3.53 1.90 -6.77
C ASN A 31 3.43 0.60 -5.97
N LEU A 32 2.35 0.42 -5.21
CA LEU A 32 2.08 -0.80 -4.47
C LEU A 32 1.42 -1.84 -5.39
N GLU A 33 2.10 -2.97 -5.59
CA GLU A 33 1.54 -4.16 -6.22
C GLU A 33 1.12 -5.16 -5.12
N ILE A 34 -0.04 -5.79 -5.30
CA ILE A 34 -0.52 -6.92 -4.49
C ILE A 34 -0.67 -8.12 -5.44
N ARG A 35 0.13 -9.17 -5.25
CA ARG A 35 0.01 -10.42 -6.02
C ARG A 35 -1.00 -11.37 -5.39
N ASP A 36 -1.57 -12.26 -6.21
CA ASP A 36 -2.50 -13.30 -5.76
C ASP A 36 -3.57 -12.75 -4.82
N VAL A 37 -4.24 -11.69 -5.29
CA VAL A 37 -5.19 -10.90 -4.52
C VAL A 37 -6.32 -11.79 -3.99
N GLN A 38 -6.65 -11.60 -2.71
CA GLN A 38 -7.68 -12.32 -1.99
C GLN A 38 -8.76 -11.36 -1.49
N THR A 39 -9.93 -11.88 -1.11
CA THR A 39 -11.05 -11.05 -0.63
C THR A 39 -10.69 -10.21 0.60
N GLN A 40 -9.82 -10.72 1.48
CA GLN A 40 -9.33 -9.97 2.64
C GLN A 40 -8.39 -8.81 2.30
N ASP A 41 -7.94 -8.67 1.05
CA ASP A 41 -7.11 -7.54 0.63
C ASP A 41 -7.96 -6.30 0.33
N ALA A 42 -9.28 -6.43 0.23
CA ALA A 42 -10.19 -5.31 0.02
C ALA A 42 -10.08 -4.25 1.13
N GLY A 43 -10.29 -2.99 0.76
CA GLY A 43 -10.33 -1.85 1.68
C GLY A 43 -9.39 -0.72 1.31
N ASN A 44 -9.17 0.19 2.25
CA ASN A 44 -8.43 1.43 2.03
C ASN A 44 -6.93 1.26 2.26
N TYR A 45 -6.16 1.61 1.24
CA TYR A 45 -4.71 1.74 1.27
C TYR A 45 -4.35 3.22 1.18
N VAL A 46 -3.42 3.66 2.00
CA VAL A 46 -3.00 5.07 2.02
C VAL A 46 -1.56 5.16 1.56
N CYS A 47 -1.33 5.97 0.53
CA CYS A 47 -0.01 6.45 0.17
C CYS A 47 0.23 7.77 0.91
N GLN A 48 1.14 7.76 1.87
CA GLN A 48 1.60 8.96 2.56
C GLN A 48 2.83 9.52 1.85
N ILE A 49 2.78 10.81 1.51
CA ILE A 49 3.85 11.53 0.84
C ILE A 49 4.51 12.44 1.87
N ALA A 50 5.78 12.15 2.17
CA ALA A 50 6.60 12.91 3.10
C ALA A 50 7.08 14.21 2.44
N THR A 51 6.30 15.26 2.65
CA THR A 51 6.58 16.68 2.37
C THR A 51 6.60 17.47 3.68
N LEU A 52 6.94 18.77 3.65
CA LEU A 52 6.95 19.64 4.84
C LEU A 52 5.61 19.59 5.60
N GLN A 53 4.51 19.52 4.86
CA GLN A 53 3.19 19.16 5.35
C GLN A 53 2.84 17.80 4.75
N PRO A 54 2.70 16.72 5.53
CA PRO A 54 2.43 15.39 4.99
C PRO A 54 1.10 15.35 4.22
N LEU A 55 1.12 14.77 3.02
CA LEU A 55 -0.07 14.52 2.23
C LEU A 55 -0.43 13.03 2.30
N GLU A 56 -1.73 12.72 2.36
CA GLU A 56 -2.23 11.36 2.30
C GLU A 56 -3.18 11.20 1.10
N ILE A 57 -2.98 10.14 0.34
CA ILE A 57 -3.86 9.75 -0.76
C ILE A 57 -4.43 8.38 -0.46
N THR A 58 -5.75 8.31 -0.30
CA THR A 58 -6.47 7.06 -0.05
C THR A 58 -6.88 6.41 -1.36
N HIS A 59 -6.52 5.15 -1.53
CA HIS A 59 -6.93 4.28 -2.62
C HIS A 59 -7.80 3.17 -2.06
N THR A 60 -9.01 3.01 -2.57
CA THR A 60 -9.92 1.93 -2.17
C THR A 60 -9.76 0.77 -3.15
N VAL A 61 -9.43 -0.40 -2.62
CA VAL A 61 -9.37 -1.66 -3.38
C VAL A 61 -10.67 -2.40 -3.14
N GLU A 62 -11.40 -2.68 -4.23
CA GLU A 62 -12.60 -3.52 -4.23
C GLU A 62 -12.29 -4.83 -4.93
N ILE A 63 -12.65 -5.94 -4.29
CA ILE A 63 -12.49 -7.28 -4.85
C ILE A 63 -13.88 -7.78 -5.22
N LEU A 64 -14.15 -7.86 -6.52
CA LEU A 64 -15.39 -8.40 -7.03
C LEU A 64 -15.32 -9.93 -6.96
N GLY A 65 -16.25 -10.53 -6.22
CA GLY A 65 -16.45 -11.97 -6.24
C GLY A 65 -16.95 -12.44 -7.61
N LYS A 66 -16.89 -13.76 -7.82
CA LYS A 66 -17.69 -14.40 -8.88
C LYS A 66 -19.14 -14.49 -8.46
#